data_AF-A0A7S2N3H7-F1
#
_entry.id   AF-A0A7S2N3H7-F1
#
_cell.length_a   1.000
_cell.length_b   1.000
_cell.length_c   1.000
_cell.angle_alpha   90.00
_cell.angle_beta   90.00
_cell.angle_gamma   90.00
#
_symmetry.space_group_name_H-M   'P 1'
#
loop_
_entity.id
_entity.type
_entity.pdbx_description
1 polymer ?
#
loop_
_entity_poly.entity_id
_entity_poly.type
_entity_poly.pdbx_seq_one_letter_code
_entity_poly.pdbx_strand_id
1 'polypeptide(L)'
;MAHTSDTSVNNRYIGGEVQDLPYKLNIGDRDDMQHQSQKKKGRSRVARTRASMMRTSEQIKQEVMRAVYAMTQSQGRESSNSTLGYGDCQVSFRSFGCLQPECLSWWERLAQRASPPRTSYNEMVRRSTFMLLSLLTSGAGILWSLVYFVAEERVAASLPLAYSTLVCSSLYYSVAERQYQAFVILHLFLILIFPFIVHIVLGGFQASGGVMFWSFLSPFGAAFFRPTKESMKWFEAYLLLSALIIMTEFQTHPLTTTTKPLFVTSLKDSFFSINALGISVVVFKAAHTFAKELEREYERSEKLLHNILPTSISRRIKNGEVPIVDSHEEVTILFADIVGFTSASTRICPDILIGRFLRDFFASTDEIVDVRGLEKIKTIGDAYMVVGGLFGQEEEGHPPFSNESEHTVEVIDLAAEMFDVLEKVNKKHGLDFQIRIGIHTGPVIAGVLGVKKFAYDVWGDAVNTASRMESSGKPGYIHLSQQAYEKVQHLKDRFKFVSCGELQIKGKGTMATYMAHPIEI
;
A
#
# COMPACT_ATOMS: atom_id res chain seq x y z
N MET A 1 -43.07 -27.72 28.16
CA MET A 1 -43.02 -29.15 28.51
C MET A 1 -44.32 -29.80 28.06
N ALA A 2 -44.16 -30.90 27.30
CA ALA A 2 -45.10 -31.98 26.91
C ALA A 2 -46.43 -31.61 26.21
N HIS A 3 -46.63 -31.94 24.92
CA HIS A 3 -46.88 -33.24 24.26
C HIS A 3 -48.34 -33.74 24.43
N THR A 4 -49.18 -33.61 23.37
CA THR A 4 -49.65 -34.67 22.42
C THR A 4 -50.73 -35.57 23.01
N SER A 5 -51.70 -36.15 22.30
CA SER A 5 -52.20 -36.18 20.91
C SER A 5 -53.29 -37.25 20.99
N ASP A 6 -54.35 -37.16 20.20
CA ASP A 6 -55.31 -38.25 20.15
C ASP A 6 -55.73 -38.57 18.72
N THR A 7 -56.23 -39.79 18.57
CA THR A 7 -57.00 -40.40 17.48
C THR A 7 -56.26 -41.33 16.50
N SER A 8 -56.26 -42.58 16.97
CA SER A 8 -56.56 -43.82 16.25
C SER A 8 -57.63 -43.74 15.15
N VAL A 9 -57.61 -44.70 14.20
CA VAL A 9 -58.64 -45.75 14.03
C VAL A 9 -58.21 -46.74 12.92
N ASN A 10 -58.67 -47.97 13.08
CA ASN A 10 -58.23 -49.25 12.54
C ASN A 10 -59.40 -49.94 11.81
N ASN A 11 -59.16 -50.71 10.73
CA ASN A 11 -59.87 -51.96 10.32
C ASN A 11 -59.40 -52.36 8.91
N ARG A 12 -58.83 -53.54 8.58
CA ARG A 12 -59.10 -54.99 8.83
C ARG A 12 -60.05 -55.62 7.78
N TYR A 13 -59.52 -56.47 6.88
CA TYR A 13 -59.92 -57.88 6.57
C TYR A 13 -59.63 -58.39 5.11
N ILE A 14 -58.89 -59.53 5.06
CA ILE A 14 -58.98 -60.78 4.24
C ILE A 14 -59.25 -60.74 2.71
N GLY A 15 -58.21 -61.05 1.92
CA GLY A 15 -57.89 -62.39 1.35
C GLY A 15 -58.83 -63.08 0.33
N GLY A 16 -58.39 -63.22 -0.94
CA GLY A 16 -58.75 -64.34 -1.83
C GLY A 16 -58.93 -64.04 -3.34
N GLU A 17 -57.86 -64.29 -4.14
CA GLU A 17 -57.81 -64.92 -5.49
C GLU A 17 -58.59 -64.31 -6.70
N VAL A 18 -58.05 -64.06 -7.92
CA VAL A 18 -57.40 -64.95 -8.92
C VAL A 18 -56.72 -64.13 -10.08
N GLN A 19 -55.54 -64.59 -10.54
CA GLN A 19 -54.83 -64.52 -11.86
C GLN A 19 -54.46 -63.23 -12.65
N ASP A 20 -53.16 -63.25 -13.05
CA ASP A 20 -52.50 -62.88 -14.32
C ASP A 20 -51.92 -61.46 -14.68
N LEU A 21 -50.61 -61.52 -14.98
CA LEU A 21 -49.71 -60.69 -15.81
C LEU A 21 -49.00 -59.42 -15.21
N PRO A 22 -47.80 -59.07 -15.73
CA PRO A 22 -46.66 -58.55 -14.96
C PRO A 22 -46.36 -57.07 -15.25
N TYR A 23 -45.81 -56.32 -14.28
CA TYR A 23 -44.85 -55.22 -14.53
C TYR A 23 -44.40 -54.60 -13.19
N LYS A 24 -43.12 -54.70 -12.83
CA LYS A 24 -42.49 -53.81 -11.83
C LYS A 24 -41.76 -52.70 -12.58
N LEU A 25 -42.25 -51.47 -12.43
CA LEU A 25 -41.61 -50.23 -12.88
C LEU A 25 -40.54 -49.81 -11.87
N ASN A 26 -39.31 -49.62 -12.36
CA ASN A 26 -38.16 -49.09 -11.62
C ASN A 26 -38.06 -47.58 -11.94
N ILE A 27 -38.57 -46.71 -11.07
CA ILE A 27 -38.63 -45.23 -11.25
C ILE A 27 -37.53 -44.52 -10.43
N GLY A 28 -36.54 -45.24 -9.87
CA GLY A 28 -35.44 -44.63 -9.11
C GLY A 28 -34.23 -44.17 -9.95
N ASP A 29 -33.92 -44.81 -11.07
CA ASP A 29 -32.59 -44.67 -11.70
C ASP A 29 -32.51 -43.67 -12.88
N ARG A 30 -33.65 -43.18 -13.39
CA ARG A 30 -33.66 -42.27 -14.56
C ARG A 30 -33.43 -40.81 -14.21
N ASP A 31 -33.93 -40.35 -13.07
CA ASP A 31 -33.80 -38.94 -12.67
C ASP A 31 -32.40 -38.62 -12.18
N ASP A 32 -31.75 -39.54 -11.46
CA ASP A 32 -30.35 -39.37 -11.02
C ASP A 32 -29.35 -39.38 -12.18
N MET A 33 -29.58 -40.20 -13.22
CA MET A 33 -28.74 -40.19 -14.42
C MET A 33 -28.92 -38.91 -15.26
N GLN A 34 -30.14 -38.36 -15.35
CA GLN A 34 -30.36 -37.08 -16.04
C GLN A 34 -29.75 -35.92 -15.26
N HIS A 35 -29.85 -35.92 -13.92
CA HIS A 35 -29.29 -34.86 -13.09
C HIS A 35 -27.75 -34.86 -13.10
N GLN A 36 -27.12 -36.04 -13.09
CA GLN A 36 -25.66 -36.16 -13.22
C GLN A 36 -25.16 -35.82 -14.64
N SER A 37 -25.93 -36.14 -15.69
CA SER A 37 -25.61 -35.78 -17.08
C SER A 37 -25.67 -34.26 -17.30
N GLN A 38 -26.68 -33.57 -16.73
CA GLN A 38 -26.76 -32.11 -16.78
C GLN A 38 -25.64 -31.44 -15.96
N LYS A 39 -25.28 -31.96 -14.78
CA LYS A 39 -24.14 -31.46 -13.98
C LYS A 39 -22.79 -31.62 -14.71
N LYS A 40 -22.58 -32.75 -15.40
CA LYS A 40 -21.38 -32.97 -16.24
C LYS A 40 -21.35 -32.05 -17.46
N LYS A 41 -22.48 -31.82 -18.13
CA LYS A 41 -22.58 -30.85 -19.24
C LYS A 41 -22.33 -29.41 -18.79
N GLY A 42 -22.85 -29.01 -17.62
CA GLY A 42 -22.60 -27.70 -17.00
C GLY A 42 -21.12 -27.48 -16.66
N ARG A 43 -20.47 -28.47 -16.01
CA ARG A 43 -19.02 -28.43 -15.72
C ARG A 43 -18.16 -28.39 -16.99
N SER A 44 -18.52 -29.13 -18.03
CA SER A 44 -17.82 -29.09 -19.32
C SER A 44 -17.97 -27.74 -20.04
N ARG A 45 -19.12 -27.06 -19.90
CA ARG A 45 -19.36 -25.75 -20.54
C ARG A 45 -18.57 -24.66 -19.83
N VAL A 46 -18.57 -24.66 -18.49
CA VAL A 46 -17.75 -23.73 -17.67
C VAL A 46 -16.25 -23.94 -17.92
N ALA A 47 -15.78 -25.19 -18.04
CA ALA A 47 -14.38 -25.48 -18.37
C ALA A 47 -13.97 -24.98 -19.77
N ARG A 48 -14.85 -25.10 -20.78
CA ARG A 48 -14.59 -24.56 -22.13
C ARG A 48 -14.59 -23.03 -22.15
N THR A 49 -15.50 -22.37 -21.44
CA THR A 49 -15.54 -20.89 -21.34
C THR A 49 -14.30 -20.37 -20.61
N ARG A 50 -13.87 -21.03 -19.53
CA ARG A 50 -12.65 -20.68 -18.79
C ARG A 50 -11.37 -20.89 -19.62
N ALA A 51 -11.31 -21.98 -20.39
CA ALA A 51 -10.20 -22.22 -21.33
C ALA A 51 -10.18 -21.23 -22.50
N SER A 52 -11.36 -20.82 -23.00
CA SER A 52 -11.49 -19.78 -24.02
C SER A 52 -11.00 -18.44 -23.50
N MET A 53 -11.44 -18.01 -22.31
CA MET A 53 -11.03 -16.75 -21.67
C MET A 53 -9.53 -16.72 -21.33
N MET A 54 -8.94 -17.85 -20.92
CA MET A 54 -7.49 -17.94 -20.72
C MET A 54 -6.70 -17.80 -22.03
N ARG A 55 -7.21 -18.36 -23.14
CA ARG A 55 -6.59 -18.18 -24.47
C ARG A 55 -6.68 -16.74 -24.97
N THR A 56 -7.83 -16.06 -24.77
CA THR A 56 -7.95 -14.63 -25.11
C THR A 56 -7.07 -13.75 -24.22
N SER A 57 -6.97 -14.07 -22.93
CA SER A 57 -6.07 -13.33 -22.00
C SER A 57 -4.59 -13.47 -22.37
N GLU A 58 -4.15 -14.66 -22.77
CA GLU A 58 -2.76 -14.86 -23.22
C GLU A 58 -2.50 -14.28 -24.62
N GLN A 59 -3.49 -14.28 -25.52
CA GLN A 59 -3.37 -13.53 -26.79
C GLN A 59 -3.23 -12.03 -26.55
N ILE A 60 -4.02 -11.45 -25.65
CA ILE A 60 -3.94 -10.03 -25.30
C ILE A 60 -2.58 -9.70 -24.67
N LYS A 61 -2.07 -10.55 -23.75
CA LYS A 61 -0.72 -10.37 -23.20
C LYS A 61 0.38 -10.45 -24.26
N GLN A 62 0.26 -11.37 -25.22
CA GLN A 62 1.23 -11.48 -26.31
C GLN A 62 1.17 -10.28 -27.27
N GLU A 63 -0.01 -9.74 -27.56
CA GLU A 63 -0.16 -8.52 -28.37
C GLU A 63 0.38 -7.28 -27.65
N VAL A 64 0.11 -7.14 -26.35
CA VAL A 64 0.66 -6.04 -25.54
C VAL A 64 2.18 -6.15 -25.44
N MET A 65 2.73 -7.35 -25.22
CA MET A 65 4.18 -7.55 -25.20
C MET A 65 4.83 -7.29 -26.56
N ARG A 66 4.17 -7.64 -27.67
CA ARG A 66 4.64 -7.29 -29.02
C ARG A 66 4.59 -5.78 -29.27
N ALA A 67 3.53 -5.10 -28.82
CA ALA A 67 3.42 -3.64 -28.93
C ALA A 67 4.51 -2.93 -28.11
N VAL A 68 4.78 -3.38 -26.88
CA VAL A 68 5.85 -2.85 -26.03
C VAL A 68 7.23 -3.14 -26.63
N TYR A 69 7.44 -4.32 -27.21
CA TYR A 69 8.70 -4.68 -27.87
C TYR A 69 8.92 -3.90 -29.18
N ALA A 70 7.85 -3.64 -29.95
CA ALA A 70 7.90 -2.80 -31.13
C ALA A 70 8.21 -1.32 -30.79
N MET A 71 7.65 -0.81 -29.69
CA MET A 71 7.95 0.53 -29.16
C MET A 71 9.38 0.67 -28.63
N THR A 72 9.97 -0.41 -28.11
CA THR A 72 11.39 -0.40 -27.67
C THR A 72 12.36 -0.57 -28.83
N GLN A 73 11.96 -1.19 -29.94
CA GLN A 73 12.78 -1.25 -31.16
C GLN A 73 12.71 0.03 -32.02
N SER A 74 11.62 0.80 -31.98
CA SER A 74 11.56 2.10 -32.66
C SER A 74 12.44 3.18 -32.00
N GLN A 75 12.73 3.07 -30.70
CA GLN A 75 13.70 3.94 -30.01
C GLN A 75 15.17 3.71 -30.41
N GLY A 76 15.47 2.64 -31.16
CA GLY A 76 16.83 2.32 -31.61
C GLY A 76 17.14 2.72 -33.06
N ARG A 77 16.20 3.34 -33.80
CA ARG A 77 16.35 3.51 -35.26
C ARG A 77 15.82 4.80 -35.89
N GLU A 78 15.69 5.88 -35.13
CA GLU A 78 15.40 7.21 -35.69
C GLU A 78 16.50 8.22 -35.30
N SER A 79 17.68 8.04 -35.89
CA SER A 79 18.67 9.09 -36.07
C SER A 79 18.99 9.23 -37.57
N SER A 80 17.98 9.47 -38.39
CA SER A 80 18.11 10.13 -39.71
C SER A 80 16.77 10.11 -40.47
N ASN A 81 16.30 11.31 -40.81
CA ASN A 81 15.26 11.64 -41.80
C ASN A 81 13.83 11.14 -41.56
N SER A 82 12.93 12.03 -41.12
CA SER A 82 11.94 12.67 -42.00
C SER A 82 10.87 13.44 -41.21
N THR A 83 10.60 14.64 -41.69
CA THR A 83 9.52 15.56 -41.32
C THR A 83 8.14 15.00 -41.62
N LEU A 84 7.27 14.87 -40.60
CA LEU A 84 5.82 15.13 -40.66
C LEU A 84 5.17 14.92 -39.28
N GLY A 85 4.63 16.01 -38.69
CA GLY A 85 3.38 15.94 -37.93
C GLY A 85 3.41 15.59 -36.43
N TYR A 86 4.30 16.16 -35.63
CA TYR A 86 4.02 16.45 -34.22
C TYR A 86 4.68 17.79 -33.88
N GLY A 87 3.87 18.83 -33.64
CA GLY A 87 4.37 20.11 -33.15
C GLY A 87 5.07 19.91 -31.82
N ASP A 88 6.24 20.55 -31.68
CA ASP A 88 7.13 20.55 -30.53
C ASP A 88 6.42 20.45 -29.16
N CYS A 89 6.28 19.22 -28.66
CA CYS A 89 6.05 18.99 -27.23
C CYS A 89 7.45 18.86 -26.59
N GLN A 90 8.21 19.97 -26.53
CA GLN A 90 9.44 20.06 -25.73
C GLN A 90 9.06 20.06 -24.24
N VAL A 91 8.80 18.87 -23.71
CA VAL A 91 8.66 18.65 -22.27
C VAL A 91 10.06 18.39 -21.71
N SER A 92 10.57 19.35 -20.94
CA SER A 92 11.74 19.16 -20.09
C SER A 92 11.44 18.05 -19.07
N PHE A 93 11.86 16.83 -19.38
CA PHE A 93 11.90 15.72 -18.44
C PHE A 93 12.95 16.02 -17.37
N ARG A 94 12.59 16.81 -16.35
CA ARG A 94 13.28 16.72 -15.06
C ARG A 94 12.95 15.35 -14.48
N SER A 95 13.95 14.47 -14.52
CA SER A 95 13.93 13.13 -13.96
C SER A 95 13.29 13.12 -12.56
N PHE A 96 12.13 12.48 -12.45
CA PHE A 96 11.59 12.04 -11.17
C PHE A 96 12.56 11.02 -10.56
N GLY A 97 13.06 11.32 -9.36
CA GLY A 97 13.66 10.31 -8.48
C GLY A 97 15.18 10.34 -8.28
N CYS A 98 15.90 11.36 -8.74
CA CYS A 98 17.25 11.63 -8.24
C CYS A 98 17.20 12.87 -7.35
N LEU A 99 17.31 12.68 -6.04
CA LEU A 99 17.53 13.77 -5.08
C LEU A 99 18.64 14.68 -5.64
N GLN A 100 18.33 15.95 -5.87
CA GLN A 100 19.33 16.91 -6.28
C GLN A 100 20.46 16.90 -5.23
N PRO A 101 21.74 16.84 -5.65
CA PRO A 101 22.89 16.72 -4.73
C PRO A 101 23.00 17.88 -3.72
N GLU A 102 22.25 18.96 -3.92
CA GLU A 102 22.25 20.16 -3.07
C GLU A 102 21.46 19.99 -1.75
N CYS A 103 20.49 19.08 -1.68
CA CYS A 103 19.70 18.84 -0.45
C CYS A 103 20.26 17.76 0.48
N LEU A 104 21.29 17.01 0.06
CA LEU A 104 21.90 15.95 0.87
C LEU A 104 22.91 16.55 1.85
N SER A 105 22.80 16.13 3.11
CA SER A 105 23.79 16.39 4.15
C SER A 105 25.16 15.81 3.76
N TRP A 106 26.23 16.30 4.38
CA TRP A 106 27.60 15.90 3.98
C TRP A 106 27.88 14.41 4.22
N TRP A 107 27.27 13.78 5.23
CA TRP A 107 27.41 12.34 5.51
C TRP A 107 26.58 11.47 4.56
N GLU A 108 25.45 11.96 4.05
CA GLU A 108 24.69 11.28 3.00
C GLU A 108 25.45 11.27 1.66
N ARG A 109 26.19 12.33 1.35
CA ARG A 109 27.07 12.39 0.16
C ARG A 109 28.21 11.36 0.26
N LEU A 110 28.75 11.13 1.45
CA LEU A 110 29.75 10.08 1.70
C LEU A 110 29.17 8.68 1.45
N ALA A 111 27.98 8.42 1.97
CA ALA A 111 27.29 7.14 1.77
C ALA A 111 26.91 6.89 0.30
N GLN A 112 26.53 7.95 -0.42
CA GLN A 112 26.25 7.89 -1.86
C GLN A 112 27.50 7.50 -2.65
N ARG A 113 28.68 8.07 -2.31
CA ARG A 113 29.96 7.72 -2.97
C ARG A 113 30.42 6.29 -2.68
N ALA A 114 30.22 5.82 -1.45
CA ALA A 114 30.57 4.48 -1.03
C ALA A 114 29.61 3.39 -1.56
N SER A 115 28.45 3.78 -2.10
CA SER A 115 27.40 2.85 -2.52
C SER A 115 27.39 2.62 -4.05
N PRO A 116 26.96 1.44 -4.53
CA PRO A 116 26.77 1.19 -5.96
C PRO A 116 25.70 2.11 -6.58
N PRO A 117 25.75 2.36 -7.90
CA PRO A 117 24.85 3.30 -8.60
C PRO A 117 23.35 2.97 -8.57
N ARG A 118 22.94 1.79 -8.08
CA ARG A 118 21.53 1.31 -8.03
C ARG A 118 21.04 1.03 -6.61
N THR A 119 21.53 1.78 -5.63
CA THR A 119 21.13 1.58 -4.23
C THR A 119 19.75 2.20 -3.98
N SER A 120 18.82 1.44 -3.41
CA SER A 120 17.49 1.93 -3.00
C SER A 120 17.61 3.04 -1.96
N TYR A 121 16.62 3.94 -1.87
CA TYR A 121 16.60 5.03 -0.89
C TYR A 121 16.73 4.51 0.56
N ASN A 122 15.93 3.52 0.94
CA ASN A 122 15.95 2.95 2.29
C ASN A 122 17.33 2.33 2.62
N GLU A 123 17.96 1.71 1.61
CA GLU A 123 19.31 1.15 1.76
C GLU A 123 20.37 2.26 1.90
N MET A 124 20.21 3.39 1.19
CA MET A 124 21.10 4.54 1.28
C MET A 124 21.02 5.22 2.66
N VAL A 125 19.81 5.39 3.19
CA VAL A 125 19.58 5.93 4.54
C VAL A 125 20.24 5.03 5.58
N ARG A 126 20.00 3.72 5.52
CA ARG A 126 20.63 2.76 6.43
C ARG A 126 22.17 2.86 6.41
N ARG A 127 22.76 2.97 5.23
CA ARG A 127 24.22 3.10 5.07
C ARG A 127 24.75 4.42 5.60
N SER A 128 24.07 5.52 5.32
CA SER A 128 24.48 6.85 5.78
C SER A 128 24.40 6.98 7.29
N THR A 129 23.37 6.41 7.92
CA THR A 129 23.25 6.33 9.38
C THR A 129 24.42 5.56 10.00
N PHE A 130 24.80 4.41 9.43
CA PHE A 130 25.93 3.62 9.95
C PHE A 130 27.26 4.38 9.85
N MET A 131 27.51 5.05 8.73
CA MET A 131 28.74 5.84 8.54
C MET A 131 28.80 7.03 9.49
N LEU A 132 27.69 7.73 9.69
CA LEU A 132 27.60 8.81 10.67
C LEU A 132 27.87 8.30 12.09
N LEU A 133 27.24 7.19 12.48
CA LEU A 133 27.47 6.57 13.78
C LEU A 133 28.93 6.15 13.96
N SER A 134 29.55 5.60 12.92
CA SER A 134 30.97 5.24 12.92
C SER A 134 31.86 6.45 13.19
N LEU A 135 31.61 7.58 12.53
CA LEU A 135 32.35 8.84 12.75
C LEU A 135 32.16 9.38 14.17
N LEU A 136 30.93 9.31 14.70
CA LEU A 136 30.65 9.70 16.08
C LEU A 136 31.39 8.81 17.09
N THR A 137 31.43 7.49 16.86
CA THR A 137 32.17 6.55 17.73
C THR A 137 33.68 6.80 17.66
N SER A 138 34.23 7.14 16.50
CA SER A 138 35.65 7.54 16.38
C SER A 138 35.94 8.83 17.15
N GLY A 139 35.04 9.82 17.09
CA GLY A 139 35.16 11.05 17.89
C GLY A 139 35.14 10.77 19.39
N ALA A 140 34.23 9.91 19.85
CA ALA A 140 34.17 9.47 21.23
C ALA A 140 35.44 8.72 21.66
N GLY A 141 36.00 7.87 20.79
CA GLY A 141 37.26 7.17 21.06
C GLY A 141 38.44 8.13 21.30
N ILE A 142 38.52 9.23 20.53
CA ILE A 142 39.55 10.27 20.74
C ILE A 142 39.36 10.95 22.10
N LEU A 143 38.12 11.28 22.45
CA LEU A 143 37.81 11.88 23.75
C LEU A 143 38.22 10.95 24.91
N TRP A 144 37.91 9.66 24.82
CA TRP A 144 38.31 8.66 25.82
C TRP A 144 39.82 8.47 25.90
N SER A 145 40.53 8.54 24.77
CA SER A 145 42.00 8.53 24.76
C SER A 145 42.58 9.68 25.59
N LEU A 146 42.01 10.89 25.46
CA LEU A 146 42.42 12.05 26.27
C LEU A 146 42.13 11.85 27.76
N VAL A 147 40.98 11.28 28.10
CA VAL A 147 40.61 10.99 29.50
C VAL A 147 41.63 10.03 30.13
N TYR A 148 41.97 8.93 29.44
CA TYR A 148 42.96 7.97 29.95
C TYR A 148 44.37 8.56 30.00
N PHE A 149 44.72 9.45 29.06
CA PHE A 149 46.01 10.14 29.09
C PHE A 149 46.14 11.06 30.31
N VAL A 150 45.08 11.81 30.63
CA VAL A 150 45.02 12.66 31.83
C VAL A 150 45.03 11.83 33.12
N ALA A 151 44.45 10.63 33.09
CA ALA A 151 44.51 9.67 34.19
C ALA A 151 45.88 8.95 34.33
N GLU A 152 46.90 9.35 33.56
CA GLU A 152 48.24 8.76 33.51
C GLU A 152 48.31 7.30 33.01
N GLU A 153 47.21 6.76 32.49
CA GLU A 153 47.09 5.40 31.95
C GLU A 153 47.49 5.33 30.46
N ARG A 154 48.79 5.47 30.19
CA ARG A 154 49.33 5.63 28.82
C ARG A 154 48.99 4.49 27.87
N VAL A 155 49.02 3.24 28.37
CA VAL A 155 48.69 2.06 27.55
C VAL A 155 47.20 2.06 27.19
N ALA A 156 46.32 2.30 28.18
CA ALA A 156 44.88 2.39 27.95
C ALA A 156 44.51 3.57 27.03
N ALA A 157 45.21 4.70 27.11
CA ALA A 157 45.00 5.85 26.23
C ALA A 157 45.32 5.57 24.76
N SER A 158 46.35 4.77 24.49
CA SER A 158 46.75 4.42 23.12
C SER A 158 45.69 3.59 22.38
N LEU A 159 44.89 2.83 23.12
CA LEU A 159 43.89 1.93 22.59
C LEU A 159 42.77 2.72 21.86
N PRO A 160 41.91 3.53 22.51
CA PRO A 160 40.82 4.21 21.81
C PRO A 160 41.27 5.05 20.61
N LEU A 161 42.49 5.60 20.66
CA LEU A 161 43.10 6.30 19.54
C LEU A 161 43.37 5.35 18.35
N ALA A 162 43.94 4.17 18.60
CA ALA A 162 44.14 3.14 17.59
C ALA A 162 42.81 2.63 16.99
N TYR A 163 41.77 2.48 17.81
CA TYR A 163 40.42 2.18 17.30
C TYR A 163 39.93 3.27 16.35
N SER A 164 39.98 4.53 16.76
CA SER A 164 39.48 5.65 15.94
C SER A 164 40.25 5.78 14.62
N THR A 165 41.56 5.57 14.61
CA THR A 165 42.36 5.60 13.37
C THR A 165 42.02 4.45 12.44
N LEU A 166 41.83 3.23 12.95
CA LEU A 166 41.41 2.07 12.16
C LEU A 166 40.02 2.25 11.54
N VAL A 167 39.06 2.78 12.31
CA VAL A 167 37.71 3.06 11.80
C VAL A 167 37.73 4.14 10.73
N CYS A 168 38.45 5.24 10.94
CA CYS A 168 38.56 6.30 9.93
C CYS A 168 39.27 5.80 8.65
N SER A 169 40.33 5.00 8.79
CA SER A 169 41.06 4.43 7.65
C SER A 169 40.21 3.44 6.86
N SER A 170 39.47 2.57 7.55
CA SER A 170 38.56 1.62 6.91
C SER A 170 37.36 2.31 6.25
N LEU A 171 36.83 3.39 6.83
CA LEU A 171 35.79 4.21 6.20
C LEU A 171 36.32 4.85 4.90
N TYR A 172 37.51 5.43 4.94
CA TYR A 172 38.16 6.00 3.75
C TYR A 172 38.32 4.96 2.63
N TYR A 173 38.85 3.77 2.97
CA TYR A 173 38.99 2.66 2.03
C TYR A 173 37.64 2.20 1.47
N SER A 174 36.59 2.15 2.29
CA SER A 174 35.25 1.76 1.86
C SER A 174 34.63 2.73 0.85
N VAL A 175 34.94 4.03 0.97
CA VAL A 175 34.49 5.07 0.04
C VAL A 175 35.26 4.97 -1.28
N ALA A 176 36.56 4.70 -1.21
CA ALA A 176 37.42 4.57 -2.40
C ALA A 176 37.08 3.32 -3.24
N GLU A 177 36.93 2.17 -2.59
CA GLU A 177 36.76 0.86 -3.25
C GLU A 177 35.28 0.41 -3.34
N ARG A 178 34.35 1.22 -2.81
CA ARG A 178 32.90 0.91 -2.75
C ARG A 178 32.57 -0.40 -2.00
N GLN A 179 33.40 -0.77 -1.03
CA GLN A 179 33.27 -2.00 -0.24
C GLN A 179 32.60 -1.75 1.12
N TYR A 180 31.34 -1.32 1.11
CA TYR A 180 30.59 -1.03 2.35
C TYR A 180 30.49 -2.24 3.30
N GLN A 181 30.28 -3.45 2.77
CA GLN A 181 30.05 -4.63 3.61
C GLN A 181 31.28 -5.05 4.42
N ALA A 182 32.48 -4.94 3.83
CA ALA A 182 33.73 -5.22 4.53
C ALA A 182 33.96 -4.22 5.68
N PHE A 183 33.68 -2.94 5.42
CA PHE A 183 33.74 -1.90 6.43
C PHE A 183 32.81 -2.15 7.62
N VAL A 184 31.54 -2.51 7.37
CA VAL A 184 30.58 -2.82 8.45
C VAL A 184 31.09 -3.97 9.31
N ILE A 185 31.53 -5.08 8.70
CA ILE A 185 32.00 -6.24 9.45
C ILE A 185 33.22 -5.89 10.31
N LEU A 186 34.20 -5.17 9.72
CA LEU A 186 35.39 -4.74 10.44
C LEU A 186 35.05 -3.80 11.59
N HIS A 187 34.15 -2.84 11.38
CA HIS A 187 33.74 -1.90 12.42
C HIS A 187 33.01 -2.60 13.58
N LEU A 188 32.08 -3.51 13.28
CA LEU A 188 31.39 -4.31 14.29
C LEU A 188 32.36 -5.21 15.07
N PHE A 189 33.36 -5.78 14.40
CA PHE A 189 34.41 -6.56 15.04
C PHE A 189 35.26 -5.70 16.00
N LEU A 190 35.67 -4.52 15.56
CA LEU A 190 36.42 -3.58 16.38
C LEU A 190 35.61 -3.14 17.60
N ILE A 191 34.34 -2.75 17.44
CA ILE A 191 33.46 -2.42 18.59
C ILE A 191 33.33 -3.60 19.54
N LEU A 192 33.26 -4.84 19.04
CA LEU A 192 33.12 -6.03 19.89
C LEU A 192 34.36 -6.23 20.77
N ILE A 193 35.55 -6.24 20.18
CA ILE A 193 36.77 -6.69 20.86
C ILE A 193 37.43 -5.58 21.67
N PHE A 194 37.42 -4.36 21.15
CA PHE A 194 38.30 -3.31 21.64
C PHE A 194 37.98 -2.82 23.07
N PRO A 195 36.71 -2.66 23.48
CA PRO A 195 36.37 -2.36 24.86
C PRO A 195 36.77 -3.46 25.85
N PHE A 196 36.77 -4.74 25.45
CA PHE A 196 37.30 -5.83 26.30
C PHE A 196 38.81 -5.69 26.51
N ILE A 197 39.58 -5.30 25.48
CA ILE A 197 41.03 -5.09 25.62
C ILE A 197 41.28 -3.93 26.60
N VAL A 198 40.59 -2.81 26.43
CA VAL A 198 40.70 -1.65 27.35
C VAL A 198 40.33 -2.05 28.77
N HIS A 199 39.27 -2.84 28.95
CA HIS A 199 38.83 -3.36 30.24
C HIS A 199 39.90 -4.19 30.95
N ILE A 200 40.56 -5.10 30.22
CA ILE A 200 41.66 -5.91 30.75
C ILE A 200 42.86 -5.03 31.13
N VAL A 201 43.25 -4.10 30.25
CA VAL A 201 44.41 -3.21 30.47
C VAL A 201 44.22 -2.31 31.68
N LEU A 202 42.99 -1.83 31.91
CA LEU A 202 42.68 -1.02 33.09
C LEU A 202 42.64 -1.83 34.40
N GLY A 203 42.71 -3.16 34.35
CA GLY A 203 42.71 -4.02 35.54
C GLY A 203 41.33 -4.47 36.00
N GLY A 204 40.39 -4.64 35.05
CA GLY A 204 39.10 -5.27 35.28
C GLY A 204 37.99 -4.33 35.78
N PHE A 205 36.85 -4.89 36.19
CA PHE A 205 35.60 -4.16 36.37
C PHE A 205 35.68 -2.96 37.31
N GLN A 206 36.37 -3.11 38.45
CA GLN A 206 36.48 -2.04 39.46
C GLN A 206 37.31 -0.83 39.00
N ALA A 207 38.21 -1.02 38.04
CA ALA A 207 39.09 0.05 37.56
C ALA A 207 38.60 0.63 36.23
N SER A 208 38.01 -0.21 35.37
CA SER A 208 37.48 0.20 34.07
C SER A 208 36.08 0.83 34.14
N GLY A 209 35.36 0.66 35.25
CA GLY A 209 33.96 1.09 35.38
C GLY A 209 33.05 0.39 34.37
N GLY A 210 33.34 -0.87 34.03
CA GLY A 210 32.52 -1.66 33.10
C GLY A 210 32.60 -1.19 31.64
N VAL A 211 33.74 -0.63 31.20
CA VAL A 211 33.93 -0.18 29.81
C VAL A 211 33.61 -1.26 28.76
N MET A 212 33.74 -2.55 29.11
CA MET A 212 33.35 -3.68 28.27
C MET A 212 31.89 -3.64 27.79
N PHE A 213 30.99 -2.95 28.49
CA PHE A 213 29.59 -2.84 28.05
C PHE A 213 29.46 -2.10 26.71
N TRP A 214 30.42 -1.26 26.33
CA TRP A 214 30.42 -0.61 25.02
C TRP A 214 30.49 -1.61 23.87
N SER A 215 30.99 -2.82 24.11
CA SER A 215 30.97 -3.92 23.15
C SER A 215 29.56 -4.36 22.75
N PHE A 216 28.53 -4.07 23.56
CA PHE A 216 27.12 -4.34 23.21
C PHE A 216 26.64 -3.55 21.99
N LEU A 217 27.30 -2.43 21.65
CA LEU A 217 27.00 -1.71 20.40
C LEU A 217 27.27 -2.55 19.15
N SER A 218 28.11 -3.59 19.25
CA SER A 218 28.37 -4.51 18.13
C SER A 218 27.15 -5.39 17.80
N PRO A 219 26.62 -6.24 18.70
CA PRO A 219 25.41 -7.00 18.39
C PRO A 219 24.19 -6.11 18.13
N PHE A 220 24.09 -4.98 18.81
CA PHE A 220 23.06 -3.99 18.52
C PHE A 220 23.19 -3.47 17.08
N GLY A 221 24.38 -2.98 16.67
CA GLY A 221 24.65 -2.56 15.29
C GLY A 221 24.39 -3.69 14.28
N ALA A 222 24.77 -4.93 14.57
CA ALA A 222 24.48 -6.07 13.71
C ALA A 222 22.97 -6.29 13.53
N ALA A 223 22.13 -6.07 14.55
CA ALA A 223 20.67 -6.19 14.45
C ALA A 223 20.05 -5.20 13.45
N PHE A 224 20.65 -4.02 13.28
CA PHE A 224 20.13 -2.99 12.37
C PHE A 224 20.73 -3.03 10.97
N PHE A 225 22.02 -3.36 10.87
CA PHE A 225 22.78 -3.20 9.63
C PHE A 225 23.11 -4.53 8.92
N ARG A 226 22.80 -5.68 9.55
CA ARG A 226 23.02 -7.03 9.00
C ARG A 226 21.72 -7.85 9.05
N PRO A 227 21.64 -8.96 8.28
CA PRO A 227 20.50 -9.87 8.36
C PRO A 227 20.29 -10.40 9.78
N THR A 228 19.03 -10.59 10.18
CA THR A 228 18.64 -11.02 11.55
C THR A 228 19.37 -12.28 12.03
N LYS A 229 19.60 -13.25 11.13
CA LYS A 229 20.33 -14.49 11.44
C LYS A 229 21.80 -14.27 11.79
N GLU A 230 22.43 -13.22 11.26
CA GLU A 230 23.82 -12.91 11.55
C GLU A 230 23.96 -12.12 12.85
N SER A 231 23.00 -11.25 13.18
CA SER A 231 23.00 -10.48 14.43
C SER A 231 23.07 -11.38 15.67
N MET A 232 22.35 -12.51 15.66
CA MET A 232 22.40 -13.48 16.75
C MET A 232 23.81 -14.02 17.02
N LYS A 233 24.63 -14.24 15.97
CA LYS A 233 26.01 -14.70 16.12
C LYS A 233 26.91 -13.65 16.80
N TRP A 234 26.69 -12.37 16.49
CA TRP A 234 27.39 -11.27 17.17
C TRP A 234 26.99 -11.17 18.64
N PHE A 235 25.71 -11.41 18.94
CA PHE A 235 25.22 -11.42 20.32
C PHE A 235 25.78 -12.60 21.12
N GLU A 236 25.80 -13.80 20.54
CA GLU A 236 26.46 -14.97 21.12
C GLU A 236 27.94 -14.71 21.38
N ALA A 237 28.68 -14.14 20.43
CA ALA A 237 30.09 -13.80 20.60
C ALA A 237 30.30 -12.79 21.74
N TYR A 238 29.46 -11.77 21.85
CA TYR A 238 29.48 -10.81 22.97
C TYR A 238 29.22 -11.49 24.32
N LEU A 239 28.22 -12.38 24.40
CA LEU A 239 27.90 -13.10 25.64
C LEU A 239 29.03 -14.04 26.06
N LEU A 240 29.62 -14.78 25.11
CA LEU A 240 30.75 -15.68 25.38
C LEU A 240 31.98 -14.91 25.89
N LEU A 241 32.33 -13.80 25.24
CA LEU A 241 33.43 -12.94 25.70
C LEU A 241 33.15 -12.33 27.07
N SER A 242 31.93 -11.85 27.30
CA SER A 242 31.52 -11.28 28.59
C SER A 242 31.58 -12.32 29.71
N ALA A 243 31.04 -13.52 29.47
CA ALA A 243 31.08 -14.62 30.43
C ALA A 243 32.52 -15.05 30.73
N LEU A 244 33.37 -15.16 29.71
CA LEU A 244 34.78 -15.50 29.88
C LEU A 244 35.49 -14.47 30.77
N ILE A 245 35.34 -13.18 30.50
CA ILE A 245 35.98 -12.12 31.29
C ILE A 245 35.46 -12.12 32.74
N ILE A 246 34.14 -12.18 32.94
CA ILE A 246 33.54 -12.24 34.28
C ILE A 246 34.03 -13.46 35.07
N MET A 247 34.11 -14.63 34.42
CA MET A 247 34.65 -15.86 35.04
C MET A 247 36.11 -15.71 35.44
N THR A 248 36.96 -15.15 34.55
CA THR A 248 38.38 -14.93 34.86
C THR A 248 38.58 -13.95 36.03
N GLU A 249 37.77 -12.91 36.13
CA GLU A 249 37.84 -11.95 37.23
C GLU A 249 37.37 -12.53 38.56
N PHE A 250 36.30 -13.35 38.54
CA PHE A 250 35.81 -14.03 39.74
C PHE A 250 36.86 -14.99 40.33
N GLN A 251 37.69 -15.60 39.48
CA GLN A 251 38.76 -16.51 39.89
C GLN A 251 39.99 -15.78 40.45
N THR A 252 40.35 -14.61 39.89
CA THR A 252 41.58 -13.88 40.27
C THR A 252 41.39 -12.94 41.45
N HIS A 253 40.18 -12.42 41.67
CA HIS A 253 39.87 -11.50 42.76
C HIS A 253 38.59 -11.91 43.50
N PRO A 254 38.62 -12.96 44.35
CA PRO A 254 37.51 -13.25 45.25
C PRO A 254 37.26 -12.04 46.16
N LEU A 255 35.98 -11.73 46.42
CA LEU A 255 35.45 -10.56 47.14
C LEU A 255 36.28 -10.14 48.37
N THR A 256 37.37 -9.38 48.17
CA THR A 256 38.11 -8.72 49.26
C THR A 256 37.79 -7.24 49.23
N THR A 257 37.01 -6.79 50.21
CA THR A 257 36.71 -5.39 50.49
C THR A 257 37.95 -4.69 51.05
N THR A 258 38.85 -4.23 50.17
CA THR A 258 39.96 -3.36 50.56
C THR A 258 39.51 -1.91 50.47
N THR A 259 39.40 -1.23 51.61
CA THR A 259 39.05 0.20 51.70
C THR A 259 40.13 1.07 51.05
N LYS A 260 39.88 1.54 49.83
CA LYS A 260 40.70 2.55 49.11
C LYS A 260 40.19 3.97 49.41
N PRO A 261 41.03 5.02 49.29
CA PRO A 261 40.68 6.40 49.67
C PRO A 261 39.50 6.96 48.88
N LEU A 262 38.66 7.77 49.56
CA LEU A 262 37.39 8.35 49.07
C LEU A 262 37.46 8.98 47.66
N PHE A 263 38.52 9.71 47.33
CA PHE A 263 38.71 10.34 46.02
C PHE A 263 38.81 9.34 44.85
N VAL A 264 39.50 8.22 45.08
CA VAL A 264 39.66 7.14 44.08
C VAL A 264 38.35 6.36 43.91
N THR A 265 37.54 6.28 44.96
CA THR A 265 36.19 5.66 44.90
C THR A 265 35.22 6.53 44.10
N SER A 266 35.20 7.86 44.33
CA SER A 266 34.33 8.79 43.58
C SER A 266 34.63 8.85 42.07
N LEU A 267 35.91 8.74 41.66
CA LEU A 267 36.27 8.65 40.24
C LEU A 267 35.76 7.35 39.59
N LYS A 268 35.79 6.22 40.30
CA LYS A 268 35.34 4.91 39.79
C LYS A 268 33.83 4.84 39.60
N ASP A 269 33.07 5.35 40.56
CA ASP A 269 31.61 5.43 40.46
C ASP A 269 31.18 6.35 39.30
N SER A 270 32.00 7.38 39.01
CA SER A 270 31.81 8.27 37.86
C SER A 270 32.04 7.54 36.52
N PHE A 271 33.09 6.71 36.41
CA PHE A 271 33.33 5.91 35.19
C PHE A 271 32.21 4.91 34.91
N PHE A 272 31.74 4.20 35.93
CA PHE A 272 30.59 3.29 35.80
C PHE A 272 29.33 4.01 35.32
N SER A 273 29.04 5.16 35.93
CA SER A 273 27.87 5.98 35.57
C SER A 273 27.95 6.51 34.13
N ILE A 274 29.13 6.98 33.68
CA ILE A 274 29.34 7.49 32.32
C ILE A 274 29.22 6.38 31.28
N ASN A 275 29.80 5.20 31.54
CA ASN A 275 29.72 4.07 30.60
C ASN A 275 28.30 3.55 30.47
N ALA A 276 27.62 3.32 31.60
CA ALA A 276 26.24 2.86 31.61
C ALA A 276 25.31 3.87 30.92
N LEU A 277 25.44 5.17 31.23
CA LEU A 277 24.62 6.22 30.63
C LEU A 277 24.92 6.41 29.14
N GLY A 278 26.20 6.41 28.75
CA GLY A 278 26.61 6.60 27.36
C GLY A 278 26.05 5.53 26.43
N ILE A 279 26.17 4.25 26.83
CA ILE A 279 25.61 3.13 26.06
C ILE A 279 24.09 3.23 26.01
N SER A 280 23.45 3.52 27.14
CA SER A 280 22.00 3.66 27.22
C SER A 280 21.47 4.76 26.28
N VAL A 281 22.14 5.91 26.22
CA VAL A 281 21.77 7.01 25.31
C VAL A 281 21.93 6.61 23.85
N VAL A 282 23.04 5.97 23.47
CA VAL A 282 23.28 5.54 22.08
C VAL A 282 22.26 4.49 21.65
N VAL A 283 22.04 3.47 22.49
CA VAL A 283 21.05 2.41 22.25
C VAL A 283 19.65 3.00 22.14
N PHE A 284 19.24 3.85 23.08
CA PHE A 284 17.92 4.48 23.07
C PHE A 284 17.72 5.37 21.84
N LYS A 285 18.68 6.24 21.52
CA LYS A 285 18.57 7.13 20.35
C LYS A 285 18.49 6.36 19.05
N ALA A 286 19.33 5.33 18.87
CA ALA A 286 19.26 4.49 17.70
C ALA A 286 17.91 3.75 17.63
N ALA A 287 17.49 3.07 18.69
CA ALA A 287 16.21 2.36 18.74
C ALA A 287 15.02 3.29 18.46
N HIS A 288 15.02 4.51 19.00
CA HIS A 288 13.99 5.52 18.77
C HIS A 288 13.96 6.01 17.32
N THR A 289 15.11 6.31 16.71
CA THR A 289 15.17 6.70 15.29
C THR A 289 14.64 5.59 14.38
N PHE A 290 14.96 4.33 14.68
CA PHE A 290 14.44 3.20 13.91
C PHE A 290 12.95 2.96 14.12
N ALA A 291 12.46 3.04 15.37
CA ALA A 291 11.03 2.94 15.65
C ALA A 291 10.25 3.99 14.86
N LYS A 292 10.76 5.23 14.83
CA LYS A 292 10.18 6.33 14.04
C LYS A 292 10.19 6.07 12.53
N GLU A 293 11.25 5.46 12.01
CA GLU A 293 11.33 5.14 10.58
C GLU A 293 10.39 3.98 10.21
N LEU A 294 10.27 2.97 11.09
CA LEU A 294 9.33 1.88 10.93
C LEU A 294 7.88 2.38 10.95
N GLU A 295 7.55 3.31 11.86
CA GLU A 295 6.24 3.94 11.95
C GLU A 295 5.90 4.71 10.65
N ARG A 296 6.83 5.49 10.11
CA ARG A 296 6.64 6.19 8.83
C ARG A 296 6.41 5.26 7.65
N GLU A 297 7.21 4.20 7.53
CA GLU A 297 7.06 3.24 6.44
C GLU A 297 5.73 2.47 6.58
N TYR A 298 5.32 2.18 7.82
CA TYR A 298 4.02 1.59 8.11
C TYR A 298 2.88 2.55 7.72
N GLU A 299 2.88 3.80 8.19
CA GLU A 299 1.90 4.83 7.82
C GLU A 299 1.83 5.06 6.32
N ARG A 300 2.98 5.08 5.64
CA ARG A 300 3.04 5.21 4.18
C ARG A 300 2.41 4.01 3.48
N SER A 301 2.68 2.80 3.94
CA SER A 301 2.08 1.57 3.42
C SER A 301 0.57 1.56 3.64
N GLU A 302 0.12 1.94 4.84
CA GLU A 302 -1.30 2.06 5.19
C GLU A 302 -2.00 3.07 4.29
N LYS A 303 -1.44 4.29 4.15
CA LYS A 303 -2.02 5.32 3.28
C LYS A 303 -2.11 4.86 1.82
N LEU A 304 -1.09 4.18 1.31
CA LEU A 304 -1.12 3.64 -0.06
C LEU A 304 -2.17 2.52 -0.22
N LEU A 305 -2.40 1.71 0.81
CA LEU A 305 -3.44 0.69 0.80
C LEU A 305 -4.83 1.32 0.80
N HIS A 306 -5.05 2.34 1.64
CA HIS A 306 -6.32 3.09 1.72
C HIS A 306 -6.63 3.90 0.46
N ASN A 307 -5.62 4.34 -0.30
CA ASN A 307 -5.82 4.96 -1.61
C ASN A 307 -6.31 3.98 -2.69
N ILE A 308 -6.25 2.66 -2.46
CA ILE A 308 -6.64 1.63 -3.42
C ILE A 308 -7.91 0.89 -2.97
N LEU A 309 -8.09 0.73 -1.66
CA LEU A 309 -9.20 0.02 -1.06
C LEU A 309 -9.81 0.85 0.07
N PRO A 310 -11.14 0.84 0.20
CA PRO A 310 -11.83 1.38 1.37
C PRO A 310 -11.29 0.77 2.67
N THR A 311 -11.35 1.55 3.75
CA THR A 311 -10.81 1.24 5.08
C THR A 311 -11.43 -0.03 5.66
N SER A 312 -12.75 -0.16 5.63
CA SER A 312 -13.45 -1.38 6.09
C SER A 312 -12.98 -2.63 5.32
N ILE A 313 -12.83 -2.52 4.01
CA ILE A 313 -12.39 -3.60 3.13
C ILE A 313 -10.94 -3.98 3.42
N SER A 314 -10.05 -2.99 3.57
CA SER A 314 -8.64 -3.23 3.90
C SER A 314 -8.49 -3.95 5.25
N ARG A 315 -9.32 -3.62 6.24
CA ARG A 315 -9.35 -4.25 7.57
C ARG A 315 -9.76 -5.72 7.47
N ARG A 316 -10.79 -6.03 6.69
CA ARG A 316 -11.26 -7.40 6.43
C ARG A 316 -10.18 -8.25 5.76
N ILE A 317 -9.48 -7.71 4.76
CA ILE A 317 -8.35 -8.41 4.12
C ILE A 317 -7.21 -8.69 5.12
N LYS A 318 -6.85 -7.71 5.96
CA LYS A 318 -5.82 -7.91 7.01
C LYS A 318 -6.21 -8.98 8.01
N ASN A 319 -7.50 -9.12 8.30
CA ASN A 319 -8.05 -10.18 9.15
C ASN A 319 -8.12 -11.55 8.45
N GLY A 320 -7.72 -11.64 7.18
CA GLY A 320 -7.69 -12.87 6.39
C GLY A 320 -9.00 -13.21 5.70
N GLU A 321 -9.97 -12.29 5.65
CA GLU A 321 -11.25 -12.50 4.97
C GLU A 321 -11.07 -12.35 3.45
N VAL A 322 -11.00 -13.47 2.72
CA VAL A 322 -10.95 -13.51 1.25
C VAL A 322 -11.71 -14.77 0.77
N PRO A 323 -12.68 -14.66 -0.17
CA PRO A 323 -13.08 -13.47 -0.91
C PRO A 323 -14.04 -12.55 -0.14
N ILE A 324 -13.98 -11.25 -0.41
CA ILE A 324 -14.93 -10.24 0.09
C ILE A 324 -15.96 -9.97 -1.01
N VAL A 325 -17.22 -10.27 -0.70
CA VAL A 325 -18.37 -10.06 -1.59
C VAL A 325 -19.57 -9.67 -0.73
N ASP A 326 -20.08 -8.46 -0.92
CA ASP A 326 -21.19 -7.88 -0.19
C ASP A 326 -22.34 -7.56 -1.15
N SER A 327 -23.58 -7.75 -0.70
CA SER A 327 -24.78 -7.46 -1.48
C SER A 327 -25.43 -6.19 -0.94
N HIS A 328 -25.74 -5.26 -1.82
CA HIS A 328 -26.44 -4.01 -1.49
C HIS A 328 -27.75 -3.98 -2.27
N GLU A 329 -28.87 -3.86 -1.55
CA GLU A 329 -30.20 -3.88 -2.17
C GLU A 329 -30.52 -2.61 -2.94
N GLU A 330 -30.01 -1.47 -2.45
CA GLU A 330 -30.23 -0.17 -3.09
C GLU A 330 -28.97 0.68 -2.99
N VAL A 331 -28.41 1.02 -4.16
CA VAL A 331 -27.34 2.01 -4.31
C VAL A 331 -27.64 2.91 -5.50
N THR A 332 -27.09 4.11 -5.52
CA THR A 332 -27.20 5.02 -6.67
C THR A 332 -25.87 5.12 -7.39
N ILE A 333 -25.86 4.80 -8.68
CA ILE A 333 -24.68 4.72 -9.52
C ILE A 333 -24.70 5.87 -10.51
N LEU A 334 -23.59 6.60 -10.61
CA LEU A 334 -23.34 7.64 -11.59
C LEU A 334 -22.23 7.20 -12.55
N PHE A 335 -22.50 7.35 -13.84
CA PHE A 335 -21.49 7.36 -14.89
C PHE A 335 -21.44 8.75 -15.52
N ALA A 336 -20.24 9.30 -15.66
CA ALA A 336 -19.99 10.51 -16.43
C ALA A 336 -18.94 10.23 -17.51
N ASP A 337 -19.12 10.76 -18.71
CA ASP A 337 -18.22 10.56 -19.86
C ASP A 337 -17.97 11.89 -20.59
N ILE A 338 -16.74 12.13 -21.03
CA ILE A 338 -16.36 13.37 -21.70
C ILE A 338 -16.62 13.25 -23.22
N VAL A 339 -17.55 14.05 -23.71
CA VAL A 339 -17.99 14.01 -25.10
C VAL A 339 -16.86 14.41 -26.03
N GLY A 340 -16.48 13.51 -26.93
CA GLY A 340 -15.47 13.77 -27.95
C GLY A 340 -14.02 13.64 -27.49
N PHE A 341 -13.77 13.22 -26.24
CA PHE A 341 -12.41 13.07 -25.70
C PHE A 341 -11.57 12.06 -26.50
N THR A 342 -12.13 10.91 -26.87
CA THR A 342 -11.42 9.90 -27.70
C THR A 342 -10.92 10.53 -29.01
N SER A 343 -11.77 11.31 -29.70
CA SER A 343 -11.37 12.02 -30.91
C SER A 343 -10.28 13.05 -30.63
N ALA A 344 -10.41 13.81 -29.53
CA ALA A 344 -9.43 14.80 -29.12
C ALA A 344 -8.07 14.20 -28.75
N SER A 345 -8.04 12.98 -28.19
CA SER A 345 -6.81 12.28 -27.80
C SER A 345 -5.89 11.96 -28.99
N THR A 346 -6.44 11.92 -30.21
CA THR A 346 -5.66 11.75 -31.44
C THR A 346 -5.05 13.05 -31.97
N ARG A 347 -5.51 14.21 -31.48
CA ARG A 347 -5.17 15.54 -32.03
C ARG A 347 -4.43 16.44 -31.02
N ILE A 348 -4.67 16.26 -29.73
CA ILE A 348 -4.11 17.09 -28.66
C ILE A 348 -2.92 16.37 -28.00
N CYS A 349 -1.85 17.10 -27.63
CA CYS A 349 -0.68 16.51 -26.96
C CYS A 349 -1.12 15.78 -25.66
N PRO A 350 -0.71 14.52 -25.45
CA PRO A 350 -1.13 13.74 -24.28
C PRO A 350 -0.79 14.38 -22.92
N ASP A 351 0.32 15.14 -22.82
CA ASP A 351 0.66 15.89 -21.59
C ASP A 351 -0.43 16.89 -21.22
N ILE A 352 -1.01 17.58 -22.22
CA ILE A 352 -2.04 18.58 -22.00
C ILE A 352 -3.37 17.89 -21.70
N LEU A 353 -3.79 16.97 -22.58
CA LEU A 353 -5.13 16.38 -22.47
C LEU A 353 -5.24 15.44 -21.27
N ILE A 354 -4.30 14.52 -21.11
CA ILE A 354 -4.34 13.51 -20.04
C ILE A 354 -3.61 14.02 -18.80
N GLY A 355 -2.37 14.51 -18.97
CA GLY A 355 -1.50 14.89 -17.85
C GLY A 355 -1.97 16.13 -17.07
N ARG A 356 -2.78 16.99 -17.69
CA ARG A 356 -3.30 18.22 -17.08
C ARG A 356 -4.82 18.28 -17.06
N PHE A 357 -5.47 18.32 -18.22
CA PHE A 357 -6.92 18.51 -18.30
C PHE A 357 -7.70 17.40 -17.60
N LEU A 358 -7.51 16.14 -18.00
CA LEU A 358 -8.25 15.00 -17.43
C LEU A 358 -7.90 14.80 -15.95
N ARG A 359 -6.62 14.94 -15.60
CA ARG A 359 -6.17 14.88 -14.20
C ARG A 359 -6.83 15.94 -13.34
N ASP A 360 -6.86 17.20 -13.78
CA ASP A 360 -7.45 18.30 -13.02
C ASP A 360 -8.97 18.12 -12.90
N PHE A 361 -9.66 17.67 -13.96
CA PHE A 361 -11.09 17.36 -13.91
C PHE A 361 -11.41 16.25 -12.90
N PHE A 362 -10.69 15.13 -12.95
CA PHE A 362 -10.89 14.04 -12.00
C PHE A 362 -10.50 14.41 -10.58
N ALA A 363 -9.39 15.13 -10.38
CA ALA A 363 -8.97 15.56 -9.04
C ALA A 363 -10.00 16.49 -8.40
N SER A 364 -10.53 17.47 -9.13
CA SER A 364 -11.59 18.35 -8.61
C SER A 364 -12.92 17.62 -8.40
N THR A 365 -13.20 16.57 -9.18
CA THR A 365 -14.39 15.72 -8.95
C THR A 365 -14.21 14.84 -7.71
N ASP A 366 -13.02 14.25 -7.52
CA ASP A 366 -12.66 13.44 -6.35
C ASP A 366 -12.88 14.23 -5.05
N GLU A 367 -12.49 15.52 -5.02
CA GLU A 367 -12.71 16.40 -3.86
C GLU A 367 -14.20 16.55 -3.50
N ILE A 368 -15.09 16.62 -4.48
CA ILE A 368 -16.54 16.75 -4.25
C ILE A 368 -17.14 15.41 -3.81
N VAL A 369 -16.66 14.31 -4.38
CA VAL A 369 -17.05 12.93 -3.99
C VAL A 369 -16.75 12.70 -2.51
N ASP A 370 -15.55 13.07 -2.05
CA ASP A 370 -15.13 12.94 -0.66
C ASP A 370 -16.01 13.78 0.28
N VAL A 371 -16.31 15.03 -0.08
CA VAL A 371 -17.15 15.93 0.74
C VAL A 371 -18.59 15.41 0.88
N ARG A 372 -19.11 14.74 -0.15
CA ARG A 372 -20.46 14.18 -0.17
C ARG A 372 -20.56 12.76 0.39
N GLY A 373 -19.43 12.18 0.82
CA GLY A 373 -19.38 10.80 1.30
C GLY A 373 -19.85 9.77 0.28
N LEU A 374 -19.54 10.02 -0.98
CA LEU A 374 -19.78 9.11 -2.09
C LEU A 374 -18.52 8.28 -2.36
N GLU A 375 -18.66 7.10 -2.97
CA GLU A 375 -17.51 6.25 -3.26
C GLU A 375 -17.15 6.32 -4.75
N LYS A 376 -15.92 6.76 -5.04
CA LYS A 376 -15.34 6.61 -6.37
C LYS A 376 -14.93 5.16 -6.61
N ILE A 377 -15.56 4.50 -7.58
CA ILE A 377 -15.21 3.11 -7.91
C ILE A 377 -13.98 3.05 -8.81
N LYS A 378 -14.04 3.74 -9.95
CA LYS A 378 -12.96 3.71 -10.95
C LYS A 378 -13.15 4.80 -12.01
N THR A 379 -12.10 4.96 -12.80
CA THR A 379 -12.18 5.60 -14.11
C THR A 379 -12.03 4.55 -15.21
N ILE A 380 -12.71 4.77 -16.35
CA ILE A 380 -12.66 3.88 -17.53
C ILE A 380 -12.33 4.76 -18.73
N GLY A 381 -11.03 4.99 -18.96
CA GLY A 381 -10.60 6.00 -19.93
C GLY A 381 -10.97 7.40 -19.43
N ASP A 382 -11.82 8.09 -20.18
CA ASP A 382 -12.40 9.39 -19.86
C ASP A 382 -13.72 9.32 -19.08
N ALA A 383 -14.25 8.11 -18.87
CA ALA A 383 -15.43 7.92 -18.03
C ALA A 383 -15.08 7.85 -16.53
N TYR A 384 -15.98 8.36 -15.70
CA TYR A 384 -15.88 8.45 -14.25
C TYR A 384 -17.08 7.75 -13.60
N MET A 385 -16.83 6.88 -12.62
CA MET A 385 -17.86 6.06 -11.97
C MET A 385 -17.88 6.27 -10.45
N VAL A 386 -19.05 6.65 -9.94
CA VAL A 386 -19.30 6.90 -8.51
C VAL A 386 -20.52 6.11 -8.05
N VAL A 387 -20.51 5.69 -6.79
CA VAL A 387 -21.65 5.02 -6.15
C VAL A 387 -21.93 5.64 -4.79
N GLY A 388 -23.19 6.01 -4.56
CA GLY A 388 -23.72 6.37 -3.25
C GLY A 388 -24.45 5.19 -2.62
N GLY A 389 -24.34 5.03 -1.29
CA GLY A 389 -25.02 3.99 -0.52
C GLY A 389 -24.24 2.68 -0.31
N LEU A 390 -22.94 2.62 -0.63
CA LEU A 390 -22.12 1.43 -0.39
C LEU A 390 -21.66 1.28 1.06
N PHE A 391 -21.31 2.39 1.72
CA PHE A 391 -20.75 2.37 3.07
C PHE A 391 -21.65 3.11 4.05
N GLY A 392 -21.61 2.66 5.30
CA GLY A 392 -22.29 3.30 6.44
C GLY A 392 -21.31 4.04 7.36
N GLN A 393 -21.78 4.39 8.57
CA GLN A 393 -21.05 5.21 9.56
C GLN A 393 -19.66 4.71 9.96
N GLU A 394 -19.35 3.43 9.71
CA GLU A 394 -18.07 2.83 10.09
C GLU A 394 -16.92 3.19 9.13
N GLU A 395 -17.23 3.81 7.99
CA GLU A 395 -16.26 4.23 6.98
C GLU A 395 -15.94 5.72 7.13
N GLU A 396 -14.66 6.06 7.25
CA GLU A 396 -14.22 7.45 7.38
C GLU A 396 -14.63 8.25 6.13
N GLY A 397 -15.26 9.41 6.32
CA GLY A 397 -15.74 10.25 5.22
C GLY A 397 -17.16 9.93 4.73
N HIS A 398 -17.81 8.86 5.22
CA HIS A 398 -19.18 8.52 4.83
C HIS A 398 -20.19 8.83 5.96
N PRO A 399 -20.97 9.92 5.84
CA PRO A 399 -22.06 10.17 6.78
C PRO A 399 -23.14 9.09 6.62
N PRO A 400 -23.92 8.80 7.68
CA PRO A 400 -25.08 7.93 7.54
C PRO A 400 -26.08 8.59 6.59
N PHE A 401 -26.34 7.94 5.45
CA PHE A 401 -27.57 8.20 4.72
C PHE A 401 -28.74 7.72 5.59
N SER A 402 -29.47 8.68 6.15
CA SER A 402 -30.60 8.47 7.04
C SER A 402 -31.81 7.85 6.33
N ASN A 403 -31.85 7.95 5.00
CA ASN A 403 -32.85 7.32 4.15
C ASN A 403 -32.28 6.91 2.78
N GLU A 404 -32.98 5.96 2.16
CA GLU A 404 -32.76 5.44 0.79
C GLU A 404 -32.72 6.53 -0.31
N SER A 405 -33.36 7.68 -0.12
CA SER A 405 -33.31 8.76 -1.10
C SER A 405 -32.07 9.65 -1.00
N GLU A 406 -31.42 9.72 0.17
CA GLU A 406 -30.39 10.71 0.48
C GLU A 406 -29.14 10.50 -0.37
N HIS A 407 -28.68 9.26 -0.52
CA HIS A 407 -27.56 8.97 -1.42
C HIS A 407 -27.89 9.27 -2.90
N THR A 408 -29.17 9.25 -3.29
CA THR A 408 -29.57 9.64 -4.66
C THR A 408 -29.53 11.16 -4.83
N VAL A 409 -29.91 11.91 -3.80
CA VAL A 409 -29.80 13.37 -3.75
C VAL A 409 -28.33 13.81 -3.84
N GLU A 410 -27.45 13.21 -3.04
CA GLU A 410 -26.02 13.53 -3.09
C GLU A 410 -25.39 13.22 -4.46
N VAL A 411 -25.80 12.12 -5.10
CA VAL A 411 -25.30 11.75 -6.43
C VAL A 411 -25.78 12.71 -7.53
N ILE A 412 -27.04 13.16 -7.51
CA ILE A 412 -27.51 14.14 -8.50
C ILE A 412 -26.91 15.54 -8.26
N ASP A 413 -26.62 15.88 -7.01
CA ASP A 413 -25.96 17.13 -6.65
C ASP A 413 -24.47 17.12 -7.07
N LEU A 414 -23.77 16.00 -6.88
CA LEU A 414 -22.45 15.78 -7.48
C LEU A 414 -22.51 15.98 -9.00
N ALA A 415 -23.50 15.38 -9.68
CA ALA A 415 -23.64 15.51 -11.13
C ALA A 415 -23.82 16.98 -11.58
N ALA A 416 -24.54 17.79 -10.79
CA ALA A 416 -24.68 19.21 -11.05
C ALA A 416 -23.34 19.95 -10.94
N GLU A 417 -22.60 19.74 -9.85
CA GLU A 417 -21.30 20.38 -9.64
C GLU A 417 -20.23 19.94 -10.65
N MET A 418 -20.33 18.72 -11.19
CA MET A 418 -19.43 18.26 -12.25
C MET A 418 -19.49 19.14 -13.50
N PHE A 419 -20.63 19.77 -13.80
CA PHE A 419 -20.71 20.74 -14.90
C PHE A 419 -19.89 22.00 -14.60
N ASP A 420 -19.97 22.53 -13.38
CA ASP A 420 -19.20 23.70 -12.94
C ASP A 420 -17.70 23.42 -12.90
N VAL A 421 -17.31 22.23 -12.43
CA VAL A 421 -15.91 21.76 -12.46
C VAL A 421 -15.41 21.69 -13.89
N LEU A 422 -16.18 21.08 -14.79
CA LEU A 422 -15.80 20.96 -16.19
C LEU A 422 -15.63 22.35 -16.83
N GLU A 423 -16.55 23.28 -16.58
CA GLU A 423 -16.47 24.64 -17.12
C GLU A 423 -15.19 25.36 -16.65
N LYS A 424 -14.86 25.26 -15.35
CA LYS A 424 -13.62 25.83 -14.79
C LYS A 424 -12.37 25.22 -15.41
N VAL A 425 -12.34 23.89 -15.57
CA VAL A 425 -11.17 23.17 -16.12
C VAL A 425 -11.03 23.43 -17.63
N ASN A 426 -12.14 23.51 -18.36
CA ASN A 426 -12.18 23.95 -19.76
C ASN A 426 -11.56 25.34 -19.92
N LYS A 427 -12.04 26.33 -19.15
CA LYS A 427 -11.50 27.71 -19.15
C LYS A 427 -10.01 27.74 -18.84
N LYS A 428 -9.56 26.96 -17.87
CA LYS A 428 -8.14 26.87 -17.45
C LYS A 428 -7.23 26.37 -18.58
N HIS A 429 -7.68 25.39 -19.36
CA HIS A 429 -6.86 24.73 -20.38
C HIS A 429 -7.18 25.16 -21.82
N GLY A 430 -8.13 26.10 -22.01
CA GLY A 430 -8.53 26.59 -23.34
C GLY A 430 -9.26 25.53 -24.18
N LEU A 431 -10.04 24.67 -23.51
CA LEU A 431 -10.79 23.58 -24.11
C LEU A 431 -12.30 23.82 -23.94
N ASP A 432 -13.12 23.09 -24.69
CA ASP A 432 -14.58 23.22 -24.68
C ASP A 432 -15.24 21.83 -24.74
N PHE A 433 -14.98 21.02 -23.72
CA PHE A 433 -15.60 19.71 -23.59
C PHE A 433 -16.95 19.80 -22.89
N GLN A 434 -17.86 18.90 -23.25
CA GLN A 434 -19.10 18.65 -22.53
C GLN A 434 -19.05 17.25 -21.90
N ILE A 435 -19.87 17.02 -20.88
CA ILE A 435 -20.05 15.68 -20.30
C ILE A 435 -21.47 15.18 -20.50
N ARG A 436 -21.61 13.86 -20.63
CA ARG A 436 -22.88 13.15 -20.44
C ARG A 436 -22.85 12.52 -19.07
N ILE A 437 -23.97 12.58 -18.36
CA ILE A 437 -24.10 11.93 -17.04
C ILE A 437 -25.32 11.01 -17.07
N GLY A 438 -25.16 9.79 -16.57
CA GLY A 438 -26.22 8.81 -16.40
C GLY A 438 -26.32 8.33 -14.97
N ILE A 439 -27.55 8.33 -14.41
CA ILE A 439 -27.79 7.92 -13.03
C ILE A 439 -28.89 6.86 -12.96
N HIS A 440 -28.64 5.82 -12.19
CA HIS A 440 -29.61 4.77 -11.88
C HIS A 440 -29.46 4.29 -10.44
N THR A 441 -30.60 3.94 -9.84
CA THR A 441 -30.68 3.38 -8.48
C THR A 441 -31.18 1.94 -8.56
N GLY A 442 -30.49 1.02 -7.88
CA GLY A 442 -30.86 -0.39 -7.83
C GLY A 442 -29.83 -1.28 -7.13
N PRO A 443 -30.06 -2.60 -7.09
CA PRO A 443 -29.21 -3.54 -6.36
C PRO A 443 -27.87 -3.81 -7.05
N VAL A 444 -26.82 -3.99 -6.24
CA VAL A 444 -25.48 -4.38 -6.69
C VAL A 444 -24.84 -5.41 -5.77
N ILE A 445 -23.84 -6.09 -6.31
CA ILE A 445 -22.87 -6.86 -5.55
C ILE A 445 -21.56 -6.07 -5.59
N ALA A 446 -21.02 -5.75 -4.43
CA ALA A 446 -19.72 -5.10 -4.29
C ALA A 446 -18.68 -6.11 -3.76
N GLY A 447 -17.40 -5.89 -4.03
CA GLY A 447 -16.37 -6.80 -3.55
C GLY A 447 -15.00 -6.57 -4.13
N VAL A 448 -14.06 -7.39 -3.69
CA VAL A 448 -12.65 -7.26 -4.10
C VAL A 448 -12.30 -8.32 -5.14
N LEU A 449 -11.82 -7.87 -6.31
CA LEU A 449 -11.23 -8.74 -7.32
C LEU A 449 -9.70 -8.76 -7.27
N GLY A 450 -9.14 -9.89 -7.66
CA GLY A 450 -7.70 -10.06 -7.90
C GLY A 450 -6.93 -10.55 -6.67
N VAL A 451 -5.82 -11.25 -6.92
CA VAL A 451 -4.91 -11.77 -5.88
C VAL A 451 -3.63 -10.92 -5.78
N LYS A 452 -3.26 -10.23 -6.87
CA LYS A 452 -2.04 -9.39 -6.94
C LYS A 452 -2.32 -7.92 -7.22
N LYS A 453 -3.46 -7.63 -7.85
CA LYS A 453 -3.96 -6.27 -8.12
C LYS A 453 -5.36 -6.23 -7.55
N PHE A 454 -5.46 -5.94 -6.26
CA PHE A 454 -6.74 -5.79 -5.60
C PHE A 454 -7.45 -4.58 -6.21
N ALA A 455 -8.72 -4.76 -6.54
CA ALA A 455 -9.62 -3.68 -6.95
C ALA A 455 -10.96 -3.92 -6.28
N TYR A 456 -11.42 -2.94 -5.51
CA TYR A 456 -12.80 -2.90 -5.05
C TYR A 456 -13.68 -2.41 -6.20
N ASP A 457 -14.78 -3.11 -6.46
CA ASP A 457 -15.61 -2.87 -7.63
C ASP A 457 -17.04 -3.34 -7.37
N VAL A 458 -17.97 -2.89 -8.23
CA VAL A 458 -19.40 -3.21 -8.14
C VAL A 458 -19.88 -3.88 -9.43
N TRP A 459 -20.75 -4.86 -9.27
CA TRP A 459 -21.38 -5.61 -10.37
C TRP A 459 -22.88 -5.67 -10.17
N GLY A 460 -23.61 -5.72 -11.28
CA GLY A 460 -25.04 -5.88 -11.23
C GLY A 460 -25.70 -5.35 -12.50
N ASP A 461 -26.99 -5.64 -12.61
CA ASP A 461 -27.81 -5.10 -13.69
C ASP A 461 -27.92 -3.57 -13.59
N ALA A 462 -27.90 -3.03 -12.37
CA ALA A 462 -27.94 -1.60 -12.07
C ALA A 462 -26.75 -0.84 -12.67
N VAL A 463 -25.53 -1.39 -12.58
CA VAL A 463 -24.31 -0.81 -13.18
C VAL A 463 -24.48 -0.67 -14.69
N ASN A 464 -25.02 -1.71 -15.34
CA ASN A 464 -25.28 -1.68 -16.78
C ASN A 464 -26.38 -0.66 -17.13
N THR A 465 -27.42 -0.51 -16.31
CA THR A 465 -28.46 0.50 -16.53
C THR A 465 -27.90 1.91 -16.44
N ALA A 466 -27.10 2.21 -15.41
CA ALA A 466 -26.48 3.52 -15.22
C ALA A 466 -25.57 3.90 -16.41
N SER A 467 -24.71 2.97 -16.84
CA SER A 467 -23.89 3.14 -18.05
C SER A 467 -24.74 3.36 -19.31
N ARG A 468 -25.91 2.72 -19.41
CA ARG A 468 -26.83 2.96 -20.52
C ARG A 468 -27.43 4.36 -20.46
N MET A 469 -27.84 4.84 -19.29
CA MET A 469 -28.34 6.22 -19.13
C MET A 469 -27.28 7.23 -19.56
N GLU A 470 -26.00 7.02 -19.23
CA GLU A 470 -24.92 7.92 -19.69
C GLU A 470 -24.83 7.89 -21.21
N SER A 471 -24.68 6.70 -21.80
CA SER A 471 -24.44 6.56 -23.24
C SER A 471 -25.62 7.00 -24.12
N SER A 472 -26.86 6.93 -23.61
CA SER A 472 -28.06 7.47 -24.26
C SER A 472 -28.36 8.93 -23.89
N GLY A 473 -27.58 9.49 -22.98
CA GLY A 473 -27.73 10.84 -22.45
C GLY A 473 -27.42 11.92 -23.48
N LYS A 474 -28.01 13.10 -23.26
CA LYS A 474 -27.68 14.29 -24.05
C LYS A 474 -26.48 15.01 -23.41
N PRO A 475 -25.47 15.44 -24.18
CA PRO A 475 -24.37 16.27 -23.67
C PRO A 475 -24.89 17.49 -22.89
N GLY A 476 -24.34 17.73 -21.71
CA GLY A 476 -24.76 18.81 -20.80
C GLY A 476 -26.03 18.52 -19.98
N TYR A 477 -26.55 17.30 -20.01
CA TYR A 477 -27.72 16.90 -19.22
C TYR A 477 -27.42 15.66 -18.37
N ILE A 478 -28.19 15.52 -17.29
CA ILE A 478 -28.19 14.34 -16.43
C ILE A 478 -29.34 13.44 -16.88
N HIS A 479 -29.04 12.23 -17.36
CA HIS A 479 -30.04 11.25 -17.78
C HIS A 479 -30.35 10.30 -16.62
N LEU A 480 -31.60 10.29 -16.19
CA LEU A 480 -32.10 9.50 -15.07
C LEU A 480 -32.96 8.34 -15.59
N SER A 481 -32.72 7.17 -15.02
CA SER A 481 -33.73 6.10 -15.03
C SER A 481 -34.97 6.50 -14.22
N GLN A 482 -36.09 5.81 -14.45
CA GLN A 482 -37.31 6.02 -13.66
C GLN A 482 -37.06 5.86 -12.14
N GLN A 483 -36.30 4.84 -11.73
CA GLN A 483 -36.01 4.57 -10.31
C GLN A 483 -35.27 5.73 -9.65
N ALA A 484 -34.25 6.28 -10.33
CA ALA A 484 -33.51 7.43 -9.83
C ALA A 484 -34.40 8.68 -9.80
N TYR A 485 -35.21 8.91 -10.85
CA TYR A 485 -36.14 10.03 -10.92
C TYR A 485 -37.15 10.03 -9.77
N GLU A 486 -37.75 8.88 -9.45
CA GLU A 486 -38.75 8.77 -8.38
C GLU A 486 -38.21 9.24 -7.02
N LYS A 487 -36.91 9.03 -6.77
CA LYS A 487 -36.21 9.42 -5.54
C LYS A 487 -35.87 10.92 -5.50
N VAL A 488 -35.71 11.60 -6.65
CA VAL A 488 -35.26 13.02 -6.70
C VAL A 488 -36.27 14.00 -7.32
N GLN A 489 -37.42 13.52 -7.81
CA GLN A 489 -38.45 14.35 -8.45
C GLN A 489 -39.02 15.47 -7.58
N HIS A 490 -38.80 15.40 -6.27
CA HIS A 490 -39.21 16.43 -5.31
C HIS A 490 -38.32 17.68 -5.37
N LEU A 491 -37.10 17.59 -5.92
CA LEU A 491 -36.12 18.67 -6.04
C LEU A 491 -36.41 19.62 -7.23
N LYS A 492 -37.68 19.94 -7.50
CA LYS A 492 -38.09 20.76 -8.67
C LYS A 492 -37.66 22.23 -8.55
N ASP A 493 -37.33 22.66 -7.34
CA ASP A 493 -36.76 23.96 -7.01
C ASP A 493 -35.27 24.07 -7.39
N ARG A 494 -34.58 22.93 -7.55
CA ARG A 494 -33.15 22.86 -7.86
C ARG A 494 -32.86 22.35 -9.27
N PHE A 495 -33.74 21.49 -9.79
CA PHE A 495 -33.58 20.82 -11.07
C PHE A 495 -34.82 20.92 -11.94
N LYS A 496 -34.59 21.19 -13.24
CA LYS A 496 -35.62 21.08 -14.26
C LYS A 496 -35.63 19.66 -14.83
N PHE A 497 -36.70 18.92 -14.55
CA PHE A 497 -36.90 17.57 -15.07
C PHE A 497 -37.76 17.57 -16.33
N VAL A 498 -37.37 16.80 -17.34
CA VAL A 498 -38.10 16.61 -18.60
C VAL A 498 -38.22 15.11 -18.88
N SER A 499 -39.45 14.61 -19.01
CA SER A 499 -39.68 13.22 -19.41
C SER A 499 -39.25 13.02 -20.86
N CYS A 500 -38.48 11.96 -21.11
CA CYS A 500 -38.10 11.51 -22.45
C CYS A 500 -39.12 10.52 -23.04
N GLY A 501 -40.18 10.21 -22.30
CA GLY A 501 -41.08 9.12 -22.61
C GLY A 501 -40.38 7.75 -22.56
N GLU A 502 -40.96 6.81 -23.29
CA GLU A 502 -40.46 5.44 -23.43
C GLU A 502 -39.35 5.38 -24.49
N LEU A 503 -38.10 5.20 -24.04
CA LEU A 503 -36.94 5.06 -24.91
C LEU A 503 -36.49 3.60 -25.00
N GLN A 504 -36.09 3.18 -26.21
CA GLN A 504 -35.50 1.86 -26.42
C GLN A 504 -34.04 1.86 -25.93
N ILE A 505 -33.79 1.22 -24.80
CA ILE A 505 -32.46 1.11 -24.21
C ILE A 505 -31.85 -0.24 -24.54
N LYS A 506 -30.64 -0.23 -25.11
CA LYS A 506 -29.95 -1.44 -25.56
C LYS A 506 -29.79 -2.46 -24.43
N GLY A 507 -30.42 -3.61 -24.59
CA GLY A 507 -30.38 -4.72 -23.63
C GLY A 507 -31.34 -4.60 -22.45
N LYS A 508 -32.10 -3.50 -22.34
CA LYS A 508 -33.13 -3.31 -21.29
C LYS A 508 -34.55 -3.33 -21.82
N GLY A 509 -34.73 -3.15 -23.13
CA GLY A 509 -36.06 -2.97 -23.70
C GLY A 509 -36.48 -1.51 -23.65
N THR A 510 -37.77 -1.28 -23.57
CA THR A 510 -38.34 0.07 -23.48
C THR A 510 -38.37 0.50 -22.02
N MET A 511 -37.84 1.70 -21.72
CA MET A 511 -37.81 2.25 -20.37
C MET A 511 -38.27 3.71 -20.38
N ALA A 512 -39.06 4.09 -19.39
CA ALA A 512 -39.30 5.50 -19.09
C ALA A 512 -38.02 6.13 -18.51
N THR A 513 -37.63 7.28 -19.06
CA THR A 513 -36.42 7.99 -18.61
C THR A 513 -36.66 9.49 -18.58
N TYR A 514 -35.80 10.20 -17.84
CA TYR A 514 -35.95 11.63 -17.56
C TYR A 514 -34.62 12.34 -17.74
N MET A 515 -34.62 13.54 -18.31
CA MET A 515 -33.47 14.43 -18.29
C MET A 515 -33.62 15.42 -17.15
N ALA A 516 -32.55 15.68 -16.43
CA ALA A 516 -32.44 16.74 -15.45
C ALA A 516 -31.36 17.73 -15.88
N HIS A 517 -31.60 19.01 -15.59
CA HIS A 517 -30.62 20.08 -15.72
C HIS A 517 -30.71 20.97 -14.47
N PRO A 518 -29.59 21.38 -13.86
CA PRO A 518 -29.60 22.33 -12.75
C PRO A 518 -30.28 23.65 -13.17
N ILE A 519 -31.04 24.27 -12.27
CA ILE A 519 -31.58 25.61 -12.52
C ILE A 519 -30.47 26.62 -12.22
N GLU A 520 -30.14 27.48 -13.18
CA GLU A 520 -29.26 28.63 -12.91
C GLU A 520 -30.00 29.57 -11.94
N ILE A 521 -29.46 29.71 -10.73
CA ILE A 521 -29.99 30.59 -9.66
C ILE A 521 -29.41 31.99 -9.82
#